data_AF-A0A7S1KRR7-F1
#
_entry.id   AF-A0A7S1KRR7-F1
#
_cell.length_a   1.000
_cell.length_b   1.000
_cell.length_c   1.000
_cell.angle_alpha   90.00
_cell.angle_beta   90.00
_cell.angle_gamma   90.00
#
_symmetry.space_group_name_H-M   'P 1'
#
loop_
_entity.id
_entity.type
_entity.pdbx_description
1 polymer ?
#
loop_
_entity_poly.entity_id
_entity_poly.type
_entity_poly.pdbx_seq_one_letter_code
_entity_poly.pdbx_strand_id
1 'polypeptide(L)'
;SLAILILHAPLEIVCGIVGGILLALLCMWPLTLLSSHSLRALAMFIVGLCALYGTSSIGYSGSGSMAVMVMGTITARLWTITQVRYVSQVSRAVWTVAEPMLFAFIGTAIDVTTLKWEIVGFGVAIIMIGLVFRLVTVFVVSSKCCCSSLTLKESLYMMVVFLPKGTVQAALGPVPLSMVLLHEYGPGSLEIDWAENILTLSVLSILLTAPFGAALMAVLGPIVLEKGERRKGRVE
;
A
#
# COMPACT_ATOMS: atom_id res chain seq x y z
N SER A 1 -22.94 -15.97 -1.96
CA SER A 1 -22.59 -16.84 -3.11
C SER A 1 -21.24 -16.41 -3.66
N LEU A 2 -20.33 -17.34 -3.98
CA LEU A 2 -18.93 -17.06 -4.37
C LEU A 2 -18.80 -16.08 -5.56
N ALA A 3 -19.76 -16.12 -6.50
CA ALA A 3 -19.83 -15.19 -7.63
C ALA A 3 -20.07 -13.73 -7.21
N ILE A 4 -20.86 -13.51 -6.15
CA ILE A 4 -21.10 -12.17 -5.59
C ILE A 4 -19.81 -11.64 -4.97
N LEU A 5 -19.07 -12.47 -4.22
CA LEU A 5 -17.79 -12.11 -3.63
C LEU A 5 -16.73 -11.73 -4.69
N ILE A 6 -16.68 -12.47 -5.80
CA ILE A 6 -15.77 -12.15 -6.92
C ILE A 6 -16.16 -10.83 -7.59
N LEU A 7 -17.46 -10.55 -7.74
CA LEU A 7 -17.95 -9.30 -8.33
C LEU A 7 -17.77 -8.08 -7.41
N HIS A 8 -17.72 -8.30 -6.09
CA HIS A 8 -17.49 -7.24 -5.10
C HIS A 8 -16.14 -6.54 -5.29
N ALA A 9 -15.06 -7.28 -5.59
CA ALA A 9 -13.72 -6.70 -5.69
C ALA A 9 -13.57 -5.69 -6.86
N PRO A 10 -13.96 -5.99 -8.11
CA PRO A 10 -13.97 -5.01 -9.19
C PRO A 10 -14.89 -3.81 -8.90
N LEU A 11 -16.06 -4.07 -8.29
CA LEU A 11 -17.00 -3.01 -7.94
C LEU A 11 -16.39 -2.04 -6.93
N GLU A 12 -15.72 -2.53 -5.88
CA GLU A 12 -15.02 -1.71 -4.89
C GLU A 12 -13.98 -0.79 -5.53
N ILE A 13 -13.23 -1.32 -6.50
CA ILE A 13 -12.21 -0.54 -7.22
C ILE A 13 -12.88 0.57 -8.03
N VAL A 14 -13.93 0.26 -8.79
CA VAL A 14 -14.65 1.24 -9.61
C VAL A 14 -15.29 2.31 -8.73
N CYS A 15 -15.99 1.91 -7.66
CA CYS A 15 -16.58 2.82 -6.69
C CYS A 15 -15.54 3.70 -6.01
N GLY A 16 -14.37 3.13 -5.66
CA GLY A 16 -13.27 3.87 -5.05
C GLY A 16 -12.69 4.93 -6.01
N ILE A 17 -12.52 4.58 -7.28
CA ILE A 17 -12.05 5.52 -8.31
C ILE A 17 -13.06 6.66 -8.51
N VAL A 18 -14.33 6.32 -8.75
CA VAL A 18 -15.38 7.32 -8.97
C VAL A 18 -15.56 8.21 -7.75
N GLY A 19 -15.63 7.62 -6.55
CA GLY A 19 -15.72 8.36 -5.29
C GLY A 19 -14.51 9.26 -5.06
N GLY A 20 -13.31 8.77 -5.31
CA GLY A 20 -12.07 9.55 -5.20
C GLY A 20 -12.02 10.75 -6.15
N ILE A 21 -12.49 10.60 -7.40
CA ILE A 21 -12.61 11.71 -8.37
C ILE A 21 -13.58 12.76 -7.84
N LEU A 22 -14.76 12.34 -7.37
CA LEU A 22 -15.78 13.26 -6.84
C LEU A 22 -15.26 14.01 -5.61
N LEU A 23 -14.58 13.32 -4.69
CA LEU A 23 -13.95 13.94 -3.52
C LEU A 23 -12.82 14.89 -3.91
N ALA A 24 -12.04 14.57 -4.94
CA ALA A 24 -10.98 15.46 -5.44
C ALA A 24 -11.56 16.78 -5.98
N LEU A 25 -12.66 16.70 -6.74
CA LEU A 25 -13.38 17.88 -7.23
C LEU A 25 -13.99 18.68 -6.08
N LEU A 26 -14.55 18.00 -5.08
CA LEU A 26 -15.02 18.61 -3.84
C LEU A 26 -13.88 19.26 -3.04
N CYS A 27 -12.66 18.75 -3.10
CA CYS A 27 -11.50 19.40 -2.50
C CYS A 27 -10.93 20.53 -3.37
N MET A 28 -11.19 20.56 -4.68
CA MET A 28 -10.68 21.62 -5.55
C MET A 28 -11.40 22.95 -5.30
N TRP A 29 -12.72 22.93 -5.18
CA TRP A 29 -13.55 24.14 -5.23
C TRP A 29 -13.60 24.95 -3.91
N PRO A 30 -13.92 24.37 -2.74
CA PRO A 30 -14.00 25.10 -1.48
C PRO A 30 -12.64 25.26 -0.79
N LEU A 31 -11.72 24.29 -0.86
CA LEU A 31 -10.46 24.37 -0.11
C LEU A 31 -9.50 25.44 -0.65
N THR A 32 -9.62 25.80 -1.93
CA THR A 32 -8.86 26.92 -2.51
C THR A 32 -9.27 28.27 -1.94
N LEU A 33 -10.51 28.40 -1.44
CA LEU A 33 -11.02 29.62 -0.79
C LEU A 33 -10.45 29.83 0.62
N LEU A 34 -9.97 28.77 1.28
CA LEU A 34 -9.35 28.92 2.60
C LEU A 34 -7.98 29.59 2.46
N SER A 35 -7.75 30.68 3.18
CA SER A 35 -6.51 31.45 3.10
C SER A 35 -5.30 30.70 3.72
N SER A 36 -5.54 29.88 4.76
CA SER A 36 -4.46 29.21 5.51
C SER A 36 -4.10 27.82 4.96
N HIS A 37 -2.81 27.61 4.71
CA HIS A 37 -2.27 26.34 4.20
C HIS A 37 -2.50 25.16 5.16
N SER A 38 -2.37 25.38 6.47
CA SER A 38 -2.56 24.34 7.50
C SER A 38 -4.01 23.84 7.55
N LEU A 39 -4.98 24.75 7.38
CA LEU A 39 -6.39 24.39 7.42
C LEU A 39 -6.80 23.60 6.18
N ARG A 40 -6.18 23.87 5.02
CA ARG A 40 -6.33 23.03 3.82
C ARG A 40 -5.84 21.61 4.05
N ALA A 41 -4.65 21.45 4.66
CA ALA A 41 -4.10 20.13 4.98
C ALA A 41 -4.99 19.36 5.95
N LEU A 42 -5.49 20.03 7.01
CA LEU A 42 -6.41 19.45 7.96
C LEU A 42 -7.75 19.06 7.31
N ALA A 43 -8.31 19.92 6.46
CA ALA A 43 -9.55 19.63 5.75
C ALA A 43 -9.39 18.40 4.82
N MET A 44 -8.28 18.28 4.09
CA MET A 44 -8.01 17.08 3.28
C MET A 44 -7.91 15.82 4.14
N PHE A 45 -7.29 15.92 5.32
CA PHE A 45 -7.21 14.80 6.25
C PHE A 45 -8.60 14.37 6.75
N ILE A 46 -9.44 15.33 7.14
CA ILE A 46 -10.82 15.07 7.59
C ILE A 46 -11.66 14.45 6.47
N VAL A 47 -11.63 15.03 5.26
CA VAL A 47 -12.36 14.49 4.10
C VAL A 47 -11.88 13.06 3.80
N GLY A 48 -10.58 12.80 3.90
CA GLY A 48 -10.02 11.46 3.74
C GLY A 48 -10.54 10.46 4.79
N LEU A 49 -10.61 10.87 6.06
CA LEU A 49 -11.20 10.04 7.12
C LEU A 49 -12.70 9.80 6.89
N CYS A 50 -13.45 10.82 6.52
CA CYS A 50 -14.88 10.69 6.18
C CYS A 50 -15.08 9.70 5.03
N ALA A 51 -14.22 9.73 4.00
CA ALA A 51 -14.28 8.78 2.90
C ALA A 51 -13.99 7.34 3.36
N LEU A 52 -12.97 7.17 4.22
CA LEU A 52 -12.59 5.87 4.75
C LEU A 52 -13.69 5.25 5.64
N TYR A 53 -14.20 6.00 6.61
CA TYR A 53 -15.26 5.52 7.50
C TYR A 53 -16.62 5.43 6.81
N GLY A 54 -16.95 6.38 5.92
CA GLY A 54 -18.22 6.40 5.20
C GLY A 54 -18.38 5.24 4.21
N THR A 55 -17.31 4.85 3.52
CA THR A 55 -17.36 3.64 2.67
C THR A 55 -17.40 2.36 3.48
N SER A 56 -16.72 2.33 4.64
CA SER A 56 -16.80 1.21 5.58
C SER A 56 -18.22 1.00 6.12
N SER A 57 -18.98 2.07 6.41
CA SER A 57 -20.37 1.93 6.88
C SER A 57 -21.34 1.41 5.81
N ILE A 58 -21.00 1.57 4.52
CA ILE A 58 -21.80 1.07 3.40
C ILE A 58 -21.45 -0.40 3.08
N GLY A 59 -20.43 -0.98 3.75
CA GLY A 59 -19.98 -2.35 3.55
C GLY A 59 -18.95 -2.52 2.43
N TYR A 60 -18.37 -1.43 1.93
CA TYR A 60 -17.30 -1.43 0.93
C TYR A 60 -16.02 -0.82 1.49
N SER A 61 -15.43 -1.48 2.49
CA SER A 61 -14.28 -0.95 3.23
C SER A 61 -13.04 -0.75 2.35
N GLY A 62 -12.84 -1.58 1.32
CA GLY A 62 -11.72 -1.45 0.38
C GLY A 62 -11.79 -0.17 -0.45
N SER A 63 -13.01 0.23 -0.84
CA SER A 63 -13.27 1.40 -1.69
C SER A 63 -12.78 2.71 -1.07
N GLY A 64 -12.88 2.88 0.26
CA GLY A 64 -12.46 4.09 0.96
C GLY A 64 -10.98 4.39 0.82
N SER A 65 -10.14 3.38 1.03
CA SER A 65 -8.68 3.53 0.89
C SER A 65 -8.28 3.92 -0.54
N MET A 66 -8.93 3.31 -1.54
CA MET A 66 -8.74 3.63 -2.95
C MET A 66 -9.23 5.05 -3.28
N ALA A 67 -10.38 5.46 -2.73
CA ALA A 67 -10.91 6.81 -2.92
C ALA A 67 -9.97 7.88 -2.37
N VAL A 68 -9.37 7.68 -1.19
CA VAL A 68 -8.38 8.61 -0.62
C VAL A 68 -7.11 8.69 -1.47
N MET A 69 -6.64 7.55 -1.99
CA MET A 69 -5.47 7.51 -2.88
C MET A 69 -5.74 8.24 -4.21
N VAL A 70 -6.90 8.00 -4.83
CA VAL A 70 -7.31 8.67 -6.08
C VAL A 70 -7.54 10.15 -5.83
N MET A 71 -8.18 10.52 -4.72
CA MET A 71 -8.34 11.90 -4.31
C MET A 71 -6.99 12.62 -4.19
N GLY A 72 -6.04 12.05 -3.44
CA GLY A 72 -4.72 12.64 -3.25
C GLY A 72 -3.96 12.84 -4.56
N THR A 73 -4.01 11.86 -5.48
CA THR A 73 -3.32 11.95 -6.77
C THR A 73 -3.95 12.99 -7.70
N ILE A 74 -5.28 13.07 -7.77
CA ILE A 74 -5.99 14.06 -8.61
C ILE A 74 -5.83 15.46 -8.02
N THR A 75 -6.01 15.64 -6.71
CA THR A 75 -5.81 16.94 -6.05
C THR A 75 -4.38 17.44 -6.24
N ALA A 76 -3.37 16.56 -6.17
CA ALA A 76 -1.98 16.93 -6.45
C ALA A 76 -1.73 17.42 -7.88
N ARG A 77 -2.59 17.05 -8.85
CA ARG A 77 -2.54 17.52 -10.24
C ARG A 77 -3.32 18.82 -10.46
N LEU A 78 -4.40 19.02 -9.71
CA LEU A 78 -5.27 20.19 -9.83
C LEU A 78 -4.73 21.42 -9.08
N TRP A 79 -3.94 21.22 -8.04
CA TRP A 79 -3.41 22.30 -7.20
C TRP A 79 -2.05 22.82 -7.65
N THR A 80 -1.71 24.02 -7.18
CA THR A 80 -0.40 24.62 -7.45
C THR A 80 0.69 23.92 -6.64
N ILE A 81 1.93 23.94 -7.16
CA ILE A 81 3.10 23.35 -6.51
C ILE A 81 3.28 23.80 -5.06
N THR A 82 2.99 25.08 -4.76
CA THR A 82 3.11 25.60 -3.39
C THR A 82 2.10 24.94 -2.46
N GLN A 83 0.83 24.82 -2.86
CA GLN A 83 -0.23 24.17 -2.09
C GLN A 83 0.11 22.70 -1.81
N VAL A 84 0.53 21.96 -2.85
CA VAL A 84 0.92 20.55 -2.72
C VAL A 84 2.09 20.38 -1.76
N ARG A 85 3.08 21.27 -1.83
CA ARG A 85 4.25 21.22 -0.94
C ARG A 85 3.88 21.37 0.53
N TYR A 86 3.00 22.33 0.87
CA TYR A 86 2.58 22.53 2.26
C TYR A 86 1.79 21.34 2.81
N VAL A 87 0.81 20.83 2.05
CA VAL A 87 0.04 19.65 2.48
C VAL A 87 0.95 18.43 2.62
N SER A 88 1.86 18.21 1.66
CA SER A 88 2.82 17.12 1.73
C SER A 88 3.75 17.22 2.95
N GLN A 89 4.16 18.42 3.36
CA GLN A 89 4.97 18.62 4.57
C GLN A 89 4.19 18.23 5.83
N VAL A 90 2.93 18.65 5.95
CA VAL A 90 2.07 18.29 7.09
C VAL A 90 1.84 16.78 7.13
N SER A 91 1.46 16.17 6.00
CA SER A 91 1.26 14.72 5.91
C SER A 91 2.54 13.93 6.21
N ARG A 92 3.70 14.44 5.77
CA ARG A 92 5.00 13.82 6.09
C ARG A 92 5.31 13.92 7.57
N ALA A 93 5.05 15.06 8.22
CA ALA A 93 5.26 15.20 9.66
C ALA A 93 4.41 14.21 10.46
N VAL A 94 3.15 14.01 10.08
CA VAL A 94 2.27 12.99 10.67
C VAL A 94 2.82 11.59 10.42
N TRP A 95 3.23 11.29 9.18
CA TRP A 95 3.77 9.98 8.81
C TRP A 95 5.05 9.61 9.58
N THR A 96 5.95 10.57 9.83
CA THR A 96 7.17 10.34 10.61
C THR A 96 6.89 9.79 12.02
N VAL A 97 5.74 10.15 12.62
CA VAL A 97 5.31 9.61 13.92
C VAL A 97 4.50 8.33 13.76
N ALA A 98 3.62 8.28 12.76
CA ALA A 98 2.73 7.14 12.52
C ALA A 98 3.47 5.88 12.06
N GLU A 99 4.54 6.00 11.26
CA GLU A 99 5.28 4.87 10.71
C GLU A 99 5.92 4.00 11.82
N PRO A 100 6.74 4.55 12.75
CA PRO A 100 7.28 3.75 13.85
C PRO A 100 6.19 3.15 14.75
N MET A 101 5.13 3.91 15.03
CA MET A 101 4.01 3.46 15.86
C MET A 101 3.29 2.25 15.23
N LEU A 102 3.08 2.28 13.91
CA LEU A 102 2.46 1.21 13.15
C LEU A 102 3.29 -0.08 13.26
N PHE A 103 4.60 -0.01 13.01
CA PHE A 103 5.47 -1.18 13.14
C PHE A 103 5.62 -1.68 14.59
N ALA A 104 5.64 -0.77 15.57
CA ALA A 104 5.69 -1.14 16.98
C ALA A 104 4.45 -1.92 17.41
N PHE A 105 3.24 -1.44 17.04
CA PHE A 105 2.00 -2.11 17.40
C PHE A 105 1.84 -3.49 16.78
N ILE A 106 2.27 -3.65 15.53
CA ILE A 106 2.24 -4.96 14.89
C ILE A 106 3.24 -5.89 15.56
N GLY A 107 4.43 -5.38 15.92
CA GLY A 107 5.40 -6.14 16.70
C GLY A 107 4.85 -6.63 18.04
N THR A 108 4.06 -5.81 18.74
CA THR A 108 3.40 -6.21 19.99
C THR A 108 2.23 -7.16 19.81
N ALA A 109 1.62 -7.20 18.62
CA ALA A 109 0.48 -8.07 18.33
C ALA A 109 0.88 -9.54 18.11
N ILE A 110 2.18 -9.83 17.98
CA ILE A 110 2.69 -11.18 17.73
C ILE A 110 3.07 -11.81 19.05
N ASP A 111 2.50 -12.97 19.33
CA ASP A 111 2.98 -13.84 20.39
C ASP A 111 4.03 -14.82 19.83
N VAL A 112 5.29 -14.61 20.18
CA VAL A 112 6.40 -15.47 19.73
C VAL A 112 6.40 -16.81 20.49
N THR A 113 5.73 -16.88 21.65
CA THR A 113 5.73 -18.09 22.49
C THR A 113 4.80 -19.18 21.97
N THR A 114 3.77 -18.80 21.21
CA THR A 114 2.82 -19.72 20.56
C THR A 114 3.29 -20.16 19.17
N LEU A 115 4.41 -19.60 18.69
CA LEU A 115 4.91 -19.84 17.33
C LEU A 115 5.56 -21.21 17.17
N LYS A 116 4.90 -22.10 16.42
CA LYS A 116 5.47 -23.40 16.06
C LYS A 116 6.47 -23.23 14.92
N TRP A 117 7.69 -23.74 15.11
CA TRP A 117 8.78 -23.67 14.11
C TRP A 117 8.41 -24.27 12.75
N GLU A 118 7.57 -25.31 12.74
CA GLU A 118 7.09 -25.94 11.50
C GLU A 118 6.25 -24.96 10.66
N ILE A 119 5.34 -24.21 11.29
CA ILE A 119 4.47 -23.23 10.62
C ILE A 119 5.31 -22.10 10.04
N VAL A 120 6.33 -21.64 10.78
CA VAL A 120 7.28 -20.63 10.31
C VAL A 120 8.01 -21.14 9.06
N GLY A 121 8.50 -22.39 9.08
CA GLY A 121 9.19 -23.00 7.94
C GLY A 121 8.31 -23.07 6.67
N PHE A 122 7.09 -23.59 6.81
CA PHE A 122 6.12 -23.60 5.69
C PHE A 122 5.78 -22.18 5.23
N GLY A 123 5.67 -21.24 6.17
CA GLY A 123 5.43 -19.84 5.89
C GLY A 123 6.50 -19.19 5.02
N VAL A 124 7.77 -19.40 5.37
CA VAL A 124 8.91 -18.93 4.56
C VAL A 124 8.88 -19.54 3.17
N ALA A 125 8.57 -20.84 3.03
CA ALA A 125 8.45 -21.48 1.73
C ALA A 125 7.36 -20.83 0.86
N ILE A 126 6.18 -20.56 1.43
CA ILE A 126 5.07 -19.89 0.73
C ILE A 126 5.49 -18.48 0.30
N ILE A 127 6.13 -17.71 1.18
CA ILE A 127 6.62 -16.36 0.88
C ILE A 127 7.61 -16.40 -0.29
N MET A 128 8.57 -17.35 -0.28
CA MET A 128 9.56 -17.49 -1.35
C MET A 128 8.93 -17.87 -2.70
N ILE A 129 7.98 -18.80 -2.71
CA ILE A 129 7.25 -19.19 -3.93
C ILE A 129 6.47 -17.98 -4.47
N GLY A 130 5.72 -17.28 -3.61
CA GLY A 130 4.98 -16.08 -3.99
C GLY A 130 5.90 -14.97 -4.51
N LEU A 131 7.10 -14.83 -3.93
CA LEU A 131 8.11 -13.88 -4.38
C LEU A 131 8.60 -14.21 -5.79
N VAL A 132 8.88 -15.48 -6.09
CA VAL A 132 9.28 -15.92 -7.43
C VAL A 132 8.20 -15.59 -8.46
N PHE A 133 6.94 -15.96 -8.19
CA PHE A 133 5.82 -15.63 -9.10
C PHE A 133 5.69 -14.13 -9.33
N ARG A 134 5.83 -13.33 -8.27
CA ARG A 134 5.80 -11.87 -8.36
C ARG A 134 6.94 -11.33 -9.21
N LEU A 135 8.16 -11.81 -9.01
CA LEU A 135 9.33 -11.39 -9.78
C LEU A 135 9.17 -11.73 -11.26
N VAL A 136 8.72 -12.94 -11.58
CA VAL A 136 8.41 -13.36 -12.96
C VAL A 136 7.33 -12.48 -13.57
N THR A 137 6.23 -12.22 -12.84
CA THR A 137 5.13 -11.37 -13.32
C THR A 137 5.61 -9.95 -13.61
N VAL A 138 6.37 -9.34 -12.69
CA VAL A 138 6.93 -8.00 -12.89
C VAL A 138 7.87 -7.97 -14.08
N PHE A 139 8.70 -9.00 -14.25
CA PHE A 139 9.58 -9.10 -15.41
C PHE A 139 8.80 -9.21 -16.72
N VAL A 140 7.79 -10.07 -16.81
CA VAL A 140 6.98 -10.26 -18.02
C VAL A 140 6.23 -8.97 -18.39
N VAL A 141 5.62 -8.31 -17.41
CA VAL A 141 4.87 -7.06 -17.62
C VAL A 141 5.81 -5.89 -17.97
N SER A 142 6.97 -5.80 -17.32
CA SER A 142 7.94 -4.72 -17.55
C SER A 142 8.76 -4.93 -18.83
N SER A 143 8.85 -6.17 -19.31
CA SER A 143 9.52 -6.50 -20.56
C SER A 143 8.76 -5.94 -21.76
N LYS A 144 9.48 -5.68 -22.85
CA LYS A 144 8.93 -5.19 -24.14
C LYS A 144 7.75 -6.01 -24.69
N CYS A 145 7.60 -7.25 -24.24
CA CYS A 145 6.51 -8.15 -24.60
C CYS A 145 5.12 -7.58 -24.26
N CYS A 146 5.00 -6.69 -23.27
CA CYS A 146 3.72 -6.18 -22.77
C CYS A 146 3.57 -4.64 -22.90
N CYS A 147 4.16 -4.03 -23.94
CA CYS A 147 4.06 -2.60 -24.28
C CYS A 147 4.85 -1.61 -23.41
N SER A 148 5.96 -2.03 -22.78
CA SER A 148 6.86 -1.12 -22.08
C SER A 148 8.11 -0.76 -22.89
N SER A 149 8.48 0.53 -22.93
CA SER A 149 9.70 1.04 -23.60
C SER A 149 10.98 0.86 -22.75
N LEU A 150 10.94 -0.02 -21.73
CA LEU A 150 12.07 -0.26 -20.84
C LEU A 150 13.12 -1.18 -21.47
N THR A 151 14.38 -0.94 -21.15
CA THR A 151 15.49 -1.85 -21.48
C THR A 151 15.46 -3.07 -20.56
N LEU A 152 16.10 -4.19 -20.99
CA LEU A 152 16.16 -5.40 -20.16
C LEU A 152 16.82 -5.15 -18.80
N LYS A 153 17.80 -4.24 -18.75
CA LYS A 153 18.46 -3.77 -17.52
C LYS A 153 17.46 -3.10 -16.58
N GLU A 154 16.68 -2.15 -17.08
CA GLU A 154 15.63 -1.47 -16.29
C GLU A 154 14.52 -2.44 -15.87
N SER A 155 14.15 -3.39 -16.71
CA SER A 155 13.15 -4.42 -16.37
C SER A 155 13.62 -5.31 -15.21
N LEU A 156 14.90 -5.68 -15.17
CA LEU A 156 15.50 -6.39 -14.03
C LEU A 156 15.56 -5.51 -12.78
N TYR A 157 15.83 -4.21 -12.92
CA TYR A 157 15.78 -3.28 -11.79
C TYR A 157 14.35 -3.14 -11.23
N MET A 158 13.33 -3.12 -12.10
CA MET A 158 11.93 -3.08 -11.70
C MET A 158 11.51 -4.28 -10.84
N MET A 159 12.04 -5.48 -11.13
CA MET A 159 11.83 -6.66 -10.28
C MET A 159 12.26 -6.39 -8.84
N VAL A 160 13.42 -5.77 -8.67
CA VAL A 160 14.02 -5.47 -7.36
C VAL A 160 13.26 -4.36 -6.65
N VAL A 161 12.86 -3.31 -7.35
CA VAL A 161 12.05 -2.21 -6.78
C VAL A 161 10.68 -2.71 -6.29
N PHE A 162 10.17 -3.79 -6.88
CA PHE A 162 8.91 -4.39 -6.45
C PHE A 162 9.07 -5.44 -5.33
N LEU A 163 10.26 -5.68 -4.79
CA LEU A 163 10.47 -6.56 -3.63
C LEU A 163 10.00 -5.93 -2.30
N PRO A 164 10.44 -4.72 -1.90
CA PRO A 164 10.13 -4.19 -0.59
C PRO A 164 8.73 -3.59 -0.57
N LYS A 165 7.76 -4.32 0.00
CA LYS A 165 6.45 -3.77 0.40
C LYS A 165 6.07 -4.28 1.78
N GLY A 166 6.42 -3.51 2.81
CA GLY A 166 6.08 -3.84 4.19
C GLY A 166 4.84 -3.14 4.73
N THR A 167 4.60 -1.89 4.35
CA THR A 167 3.60 -1.03 5.02
C THR A 167 2.15 -1.50 4.84
N VAL A 168 1.79 -2.00 3.65
CA VAL A 168 0.44 -2.56 3.39
C VAL A 168 0.25 -3.87 4.15
N GLN A 169 1.28 -4.72 4.20
CA GLN A 169 1.24 -5.98 4.96
C GLN A 169 1.14 -5.70 6.46
N ALA A 170 1.83 -4.66 6.91
CA ALA A 170 1.81 -4.20 8.28
C ALA A 170 0.40 -3.70 8.67
N ALA A 171 -0.23 -2.88 7.82
CA ALA A 171 -1.58 -2.38 8.07
C ALA A 171 -2.69 -3.45 7.96
N LEU A 172 -2.60 -4.36 6.99
CA LEU A 172 -3.63 -5.37 6.71
C LEU A 172 -3.45 -6.68 7.47
N GLY A 173 -2.22 -7.03 7.86
CA GLY A 173 -1.89 -8.29 8.52
C GLY A 173 -2.67 -8.55 9.81
N PRO A 174 -2.87 -7.54 10.70
CA PRO A 174 -3.66 -7.71 11.92
C PRO A 174 -5.19 -7.70 11.72
N VAL A 175 -5.68 -7.33 10.53
CA VAL A 175 -7.13 -7.13 10.30
C VAL A 175 -7.95 -8.41 10.48
N PRO A 176 -7.54 -9.59 9.98
CA PRO A 176 -8.27 -10.83 10.26
C PRO A 176 -8.36 -11.13 11.75
N LEU A 177 -7.28 -10.90 12.50
CA LEU A 177 -7.23 -11.17 13.94
C LEU A 177 -8.19 -10.26 14.70
N SER A 178 -8.22 -8.97 14.37
CA SER A 178 -9.18 -8.05 15.00
C SER A 178 -10.63 -8.40 14.66
N MET A 179 -10.93 -8.85 13.44
CA MET A 179 -12.27 -9.28 13.06
C MET A 179 -12.75 -10.51 13.83
N VAL A 180 -11.88 -11.50 14.03
CA VAL A 180 -12.21 -12.72 14.78
C VAL A 180 -12.41 -12.40 16.26
N LEU A 181 -11.57 -11.55 16.85
CA LEU A 181 -11.72 -11.11 18.25
C LEU A 181 -13.02 -10.30 18.47
N LEU A 182 -13.41 -9.47 17.50
CA LEU A 182 -14.64 -8.66 17.58
C LEU A 182 -15.93 -9.47 17.43
N HIS A 183 -15.89 -10.59 16.70
CA HIS A 183 -17.05 -11.47 16.53
C HIS A 183 -17.26 -12.46 17.69
N GLU A 184 -16.41 -12.39 18.73
CA GLU A 184 -16.45 -13.31 19.89
C GLU A 184 -16.51 -14.78 19.49
N TYR A 185 -15.75 -15.18 18.46
CA TYR A 185 -15.56 -16.60 18.19
C TYR A 185 -15.04 -17.29 19.46
N GLY A 186 -15.57 -18.48 19.77
CA GLY A 186 -15.21 -19.19 21.00
C GLY A 186 -13.68 -19.38 21.14
N PRO A 187 -13.14 -19.37 22.37
CA PRO A 187 -11.72 -19.57 22.60
C PRO A 187 -11.26 -20.91 22.03
N GLY A 188 -10.18 -20.90 21.23
CA GLY A 188 -9.67 -22.09 20.54
C GLY A 188 -10.40 -22.46 19.24
N SER A 189 -11.16 -21.53 18.68
CA SER A 189 -11.71 -21.66 17.34
C SER A 189 -10.60 -21.62 16.28
N LEU A 190 -10.79 -22.40 15.22
CA LEU A 190 -9.80 -22.61 14.17
C LEU A 190 -9.54 -21.32 13.37
N GLU A 191 -10.50 -20.40 13.40
CA GLU A 191 -10.44 -19.05 12.86
C GLU A 191 -9.41 -18.16 13.57
N ILE A 192 -9.24 -18.32 14.89
CA ILE A 192 -8.22 -17.58 15.66
C ILE A 192 -6.83 -18.02 15.22
N ASP A 193 -6.60 -19.34 15.17
CA ASP A 193 -5.32 -19.91 14.73
C ASP A 193 -4.96 -19.45 13.30
N TRP A 194 -5.93 -19.42 12.39
CA TRP A 194 -5.72 -18.91 11.03
C TRP A 194 -5.37 -17.43 11.00
N ALA A 195 -6.05 -16.62 11.81
CA ALA A 195 -5.79 -15.19 11.87
C ALA A 195 -4.40 -14.88 12.45
N GLU A 196 -3.98 -15.59 13.50
CA GLU A 196 -2.63 -15.52 14.08
C GLU A 196 -1.56 -15.95 13.08
N ASN A 197 -1.83 -17.02 12.31
CA ASN A 197 -0.94 -17.45 11.24
C ASN A 197 -0.80 -16.38 10.15
N ILE A 198 -1.88 -15.74 9.71
CA ILE A 198 -1.84 -14.66 8.71
C ILE A 198 -1.04 -13.46 9.23
N LEU A 199 -1.23 -13.08 10.50
CA LEU A 199 -0.46 -12.00 11.13
C LEU A 199 1.04 -12.33 11.18
N THR A 200 1.37 -13.55 11.62
CA THR A 200 2.74 -14.05 11.71
C THR A 200 3.42 -14.06 10.34
N LEU A 201 2.75 -14.59 9.31
CA LEU A 201 3.26 -14.62 7.94
C LEU A 201 3.45 -13.22 7.36
N SER A 202 2.54 -12.29 7.67
CA SER A 202 2.66 -10.89 7.27
C SER A 202 3.94 -10.27 7.84
N VAL A 203 4.25 -10.54 9.11
CA VAL A 203 5.45 -10.00 9.76
C VAL A 203 6.73 -10.70 9.28
N LEU A 204 6.72 -12.02 9.13
CA LEU A 204 7.83 -12.76 8.53
C LEU A 204 8.16 -12.24 7.13
N SER A 205 7.13 -11.98 6.31
CA SER A 205 7.29 -11.38 4.99
C SER A 205 7.96 -10.02 5.07
N ILE A 206 7.54 -9.14 5.98
CA ILE A 206 8.18 -7.82 6.19
C ILE A 206 9.64 -8.00 6.59
N LEU A 207 9.92 -8.83 7.60
CA LEU A 207 11.25 -9.03 8.16
C LEU A 207 12.24 -9.59 7.14
N LEU A 208 11.78 -10.46 6.25
CA LEU A 208 12.62 -11.06 5.21
C LEU A 208 12.77 -10.14 3.99
N THR A 209 11.65 -9.60 3.48
CA THR A 209 11.65 -8.91 2.18
C THR A 209 12.08 -7.45 2.26
N ALA A 210 11.80 -6.74 3.36
CA ALA A 210 12.14 -5.32 3.48
C ALA A 210 13.67 -5.06 3.52
N PRO A 211 14.47 -5.69 4.41
CA PRO A 211 15.90 -5.44 4.45
C PRO A 211 16.61 -5.98 3.19
N PHE A 212 16.20 -7.15 2.69
CA PHE A 212 16.76 -7.72 1.46
C PHE A 212 16.46 -6.84 0.24
N GLY A 213 15.21 -6.39 0.08
CA GLY A 213 14.81 -5.48 -0.99
C GLY A 213 15.53 -4.14 -0.91
N ALA A 214 15.64 -3.55 0.29
CA ALA A 214 16.37 -2.30 0.50
C ALA A 214 17.86 -2.41 0.16
N ALA A 215 18.52 -3.49 0.60
CA ALA A 215 19.92 -3.76 0.27
C ALA A 215 20.13 -3.90 -1.24
N LEU A 216 19.26 -4.68 -1.91
CA LEU A 216 19.37 -4.93 -3.34
C LEU A 216 19.10 -3.67 -4.17
N MET A 217 18.13 -2.83 -3.76
CA MET A 217 17.90 -1.52 -4.38
C MET A 217 19.11 -0.58 -4.23
N ALA A 218 19.73 -0.55 -3.05
CA ALA A 218 20.90 0.30 -2.80
C ALA A 218 22.11 -0.10 -3.65
N VAL A 219 22.32 -1.40 -3.87
CA VAL A 219 23.45 -1.92 -4.67
C VAL A 219 23.17 -1.80 -6.17
N LEU A 220 22.00 -2.26 -6.65
CA LEU A 220 21.70 -2.29 -8.08
C LEU A 220 21.24 -0.94 -8.65
N GLY A 221 20.70 -0.05 -7.83
CA GLY A 221 20.30 1.30 -8.23
C GLY A 221 21.38 2.05 -9.02
N PRO A 222 22.58 2.28 -8.45
CA PRO A 222 23.64 3.00 -9.14
C PRO A 222 24.28 2.24 -10.31
N ILE A 223 24.17 0.90 -10.35
CA ILE A 223 24.81 0.05 -11.38
C ILE A 223 23.92 -0.05 -12.63
N VAL A 224 22.61 -0.16 -12.41
CA VAL A 224 21.64 -0.49 -13.47
C VAL A 224 20.99 0.76 -14.06
N LEU A 225 20.80 1.80 -13.25
CA LEU A 225 20.30 3.09 -13.71
C LEU A 225 21.48 3.90 -14.27
N GLU A 226 21.65 3.89 -15.59
CA GLU A 226 22.53 4.84 -16.27
C GLU A 226 22.19 6.26 -15.79
N LYS A 227 23.20 7.02 -15.35
CA LYS A 227 23.04 8.47 -15.16
C LYS A 227 22.59 9.03 -16.50
N GLY A 228 21.34 9.43 -16.60
CA GLY A 228 20.77 10.01 -17.81
C GLY A 228 21.53 11.27 -18.19
N GLU A 229 22.59 11.12 -18.99
CA GLU A 229 23.03 12.17 -19.89
C GLU A 229 21.89 12.41 -20.86
N ARG A 230 21.16 13.51 -20.59
CA ARG A 230 20.36 14.27 -21.54
C ARG A 230 19.86 13.47 -22.75
N ARG A 231 18.64 12.93 -22.64
CA ARG A 231 17.71 12.92 -23.79
C ARG A 231 17.21 14.37 -24.07
N LYS A 232 18.15 15.30 -24.31
CA LYS A 232 17.93 16.55 -25.06
C LYS A 232 18.54 16.32 -26.43
N GLY A 233 17.78 15.72 -27.34
CA GLY A 233 18.31 15.35 -28.65
C GLY A 233 17.35 14.60 -29.57
N ARG A 234 16.03 14.67 -29.33
CA ARG A 234 15.07 14.40 -30.40
C ARG A 234 14.18 15.63 -30.54
N VAL A 235 14.79 16.62 -31.17
CA VAL A 235 14.13 17.72 -31.87
C VAL A 235 13.52 17.11 -33.14
N GLU A 236 12.39 17.70 -33.53
CA GLU A 236 11.54 17.48 -34.72
C GLU A 236 10.42 16.45 -34.55
#